data_AF-A0A1F9ZJA8-F1
#
_entry.id   AF-A0A1F9ZJA8-F1
#
_cell.length_a   1.000
_cell.length_b   1.000
_cell.length_c   1.000
_cell.angle_alpha   90.00
_cell.angle_beta   90.00
_cell.angle_gamma   90.00
#
_symmetry.space_group_name_H-M   'P 1'
#
loop_
_entity.id
_entity.type
_entity.pdbx_description
1 polymer ?
#
loop_
_entity_poly.entity_id
_entity_poly.type
_entity_poly.pdbx_seq_one_letter_code
_entity_poly.pdbx_strand_id
1 'polypeptide(L)'
;MKRAILYPVVSSLLLSLWPFFGAADAAAASMSASQCVRSMELLEKEMASLNSQIKACKKESGRQQLRVKLNRTMQKLRSTTRLCAGAAETPAATSKSGAAPANAGGLNLAGRSGAIAGLGYSGNPLAASGTPTSAADAANCAKSGKTGASNPKFDKLNCKFWIFGCSSIPDVDYGEVDGELFVDGGGDASNIDASDVNQGGIGDCYYLASVAAISRQDPDRIKNMMRQNDDGTISVDFNKKKHWWEFWKDDFSKKTVTVDNTFPLDKNGNPVFAQFGDQASNGKLETWVMAMEKAYAQFHGDYNDIASGGWPEDAMEQLTGKKSQKFSASSVTLEQFADWDKKGYAITMASKSSVSNKDVVGGHAYYYKGVDLDKKTISLGNPWGYNHATLSLEEFQKNYSYVAINPIK
;
A
#
# COMPACT_ATOMS: atom_id res chain seq x y z
N MET A 1 -34.63 37.55 -31.40
CA MET A 1 -33.15 37.72 -31.45
C MET A 1 -32.69 38.44 -30.18
N LYS A 2 -31.71 37.84 -29.47
CA LYS A 2 -30.73 38.45 -28.52
C LYS A 2 -31.28 39.14 -27.25
N ARG A 3 -30.60 39.20 -26.09
CA ARG A 3 -29.67 38.37 -25.29
C ARG A 3 -29.49 39.16 -23.95
N ALA A 4 -29.13 38.46 -22.86
CA ALA A 4 -28.56 38.93 -21.56
C ALA A 4 -29.54 39.41 -20.45
N ILE A 5 -29.77 38.72 -19.30
CA ILE A 5 -28.93 38.21 -18.15
C ILE A 5 -28.71 39.32 -17.09
N LEU A 6 -28.82 39.16 -15.76
CA LEU A 6 -29.36 38.18 -14.79
C LEU A 6 -29.03 38.73 -13.37
N TYR A 7 -29.95 38.70 -12.40
CA TYR A 7 -29.82 38.68 -10.91
C TYR A 7 -31.16 39.14 -10.30
N PRO A 8 -31.64 38.71 -9.11
CA PRO A 8 -31.26 37.61 -8.21
C PRO A 8 -32.46 36.60 -8.04
N VAL A 9 -32.39 35.72 -7.02
CA VAL A 9 -33.44 34.82 -6.46
C VAL A 9 -32.99 33.36 -6.48
N VAL A 10 -32.28 32.96 -5.43
CA VAL A 10 -32.30 31.58 -4.92
C VAL A 10 -32.67 31.69 -3.44
N SER A 11 -33.94 31.98 -3.21
CA SER A 11 -34.60 31.72 -1.93
C SER A 11 -35.88 30.97 -2.29
N SER A 12 -36.17 29.91 -1.54
CA SER A 12 -37.31 29.00 -1.71
C SER A 12 -37.13 27.85 -2.70
N LEU A 13 -36.26 26.88 -2.40
CA LEU A 13 -36.54 25.48 -2.75
C LEU A 13 -35.74 24.44 -1.91
N LEU A 14 -35.64 24.59 -0.59
CA LEU A 14 -35.07 23.54 0.30
C LEU A 14 -35.75 23.51 1.67
N LEU A 15 -37.08 23.60 1.71
CA LEU A 15 -37.87 23.50 2.93
C LEU A 15 -39.08 22.59 2.73
N SER A 16 -38.80 21.35 2.34
CA SER A 16 -39.73 20.23 2.50
C SER A 16 -38.94 18.94 2.30
N LEU A 17 -38.47 18.36 3.41
CA LEU A 17 -38.14 16.94 3.63
C LEU A 17 -37.22 16.85 4.86
N TRP A 18 -37.78 17.20 6.03
CA TRP A 18 -37.28 16.78 7.34
C TRP A 18 -38.55 16.49 8.15
N PRO A 19 -38.97 15.20 8.26
CA PRO A 19 -38.57 14.43 9.43
C PRO A 19 -38.49 12.93 9.14
N PHE A 20 -37.35 12.41 8.71
CA PHE A 20 -36.97 11.01 8.94
C PHE A 20 -35.45 10.99 8.96
N PHE A 21 -34.86 11.16 10.14
CA PHE A 21 -33.68 10.46 10.65
C PHE A 21 -33.34 11.11 11.99
N GLY A 22 -33.38 10.27 13.01
CA GLY A 22 -33.28 10.67 14.41
C GLY A 22 -31.89 11.14 14.81
N ALA A 23 -31.87 11.71 16.01
CA ALA A 23 -30.68 12.11 16.74
C ALA A 23 -29.63 11.00 16.75
N ALA A 24 -28.44 11.32 16.23
CA ALA A 24 -27.20 10.67 16.58
C ALA A 24 -26.17 11.78 16.81
N ASP A 25 -25.56 11.73 17.98
CA ASP A 25 -24.56 12.68 18.47
C ASP A 25 -23.48 12.98 17.43
N ALA A 26 -23.44 14.23 16.97
CA ALA A 26 -22.28 14.81 16.33
C ALA A 26 -22.08 16.20 16.92
N ALA A 27 -21.29 16.29 17.99
CA ALA A 27 -20.61 17.53 18.34
C ALA A 27 -19.65 17.85 17.18
N ALA A 28 -20.16 18.52 16.14
CA ALA A 28 -19.33 19.07 15.09
C ALA A 28 -18.46 20.16 15.72
N ALA A 29 -17.16 19.90 15.83
CA ALA A 29 -16.19 20.91 16.25
C ALA A 29 -16.26 22.09 15.26
N SER A 30 -16.83 23.21 15.68
CA SER A 30 -16.83 24.44 14.90
C SER A 30 -15.43 25.07 14.95
N MET A 31 -14.90 25.43 13.77
CA MET A 31 -13.65 26.17 13.68
C MET A 31 -13.89 27.63 14.10
N SER A 32 -12.94 28.26 14.79
CA SER A 32 -13.04 29.69 15.10
C SER A 32 -12.97 30.55 13.82
N ALA A 33 -13.52 31.76 13.85
CA ALA A 33 -13.50 32.67 12.70
C ALA A 33 -12.06 32.95 12.20
N SER A 34 -11.08 33.04 13.10
CA SER A 34 -9.67 33.24 12.74
C SER A 34 -9.03 31.98 12.14
N GLN A 35 -9.43 30.79 12.58
CA GLN A 35 -9.00 29.53 11.96
C GLN A 35 -9.60 29.38 10.56
N CYS A 36 -10.85 29.78 10.37
CA CYS A 36 -11.54 29.75 9.09
C CYS A 36 -10.86 30.61 8.02
N VAL A 37 -10.62 31.89 8.32
CA VAL A 37 -9.95 32.81 7.38
C VAL A 37 -8.57 32.28 6.98
N ARG A 38 -7.77 31.83 7.96
CA ARG A 38 -6.43 31.32 7.69
C ARG A 38 -6.45 30.03 6.85
N SER A 39 -7.38 29.12 7.11
CA SER A 39 -7.52 27.88 6.35
C SER A 39 -8.00 28.13 4.92
N MET A 40 -8.92 29.06 4.70
CA MET A 40 -9.37 29.42 3.35
C MET A 40 -8.25 30.08 2.53
N GLU A 41 -7.52 31.04 3.11
CA GLU A 41 -6.39 31.70 2.43
C GLU A 41 -5.27 30.72 2.03
N LEU A 42 -5.00 29.72 2.87
CA LEU A 42 -4.00 28.68 2.56
C LEU A 42 -4.46 27.79 1.39
N LEU A 43 -5.71 27.36 1.39
CA LEU A 43 -6.28 26.53 0.32
C LEU A 43 -6.34 27.28 -1.01
N GLU A 44 -6.68 28.58 -0.99
CA GLU A 44 -6.67 29.42 -2.19
C GLU A 44 -5.27 29.58 -2.78
N LYS A 45 -4.25 29.83 -1.94
CA LYS A 45 -2.85 29.88 -2.36
C LYS A 45 -2.37 28.55 -2.95
N GLU A 46 -2.77 27.44 -2.35
CA GLU A 46 -2.45 26.10 -2.84
C GLU A 46 -3.10 25.82 -4.20
N MET A 47 -4.38 26.17 -4.38
CA MET A 47 -5.08 26.05 -5.66
C MET A 47 -4.48 26.92 -6.77
N ALA A 48 -4.09 28.15 -6.45
CA ALA A 48 -3.41 29.04 -7.40
C ALA A 48 -2.06 28.46 -7.86
N SER A 49 -1.30 27.90 -6.92
CA SER A 49 -0.05 27.20 -7.19
C SER A 49 -0.26 25.97 -8.09
N LEU A 50 -1.24 25.12 -7.79
CA LEU A 50 -1.57 23.93 -8.58
C LEU A 50 -2.00 24.30 -10.01
N ASN A 51 -2.85 25.32 -10.17
CA ASN A 51 -3.24 25.81 -11.51
C ASN A 51 -2.05 26.33 -12.33
N SER A 52 -1.09 27.00 -11.69
CA SER A 52 0.15 27.44 -12.34
C SER A 52 1.00 26.25 -12.79
N GLN A 53 1.14 25.23 -11.93
CA GLN A 53 1.86 24.00 -12.25
C GLN A 53 1.21 23.21 -13.41
N ILE A 54 -0.13 23.13 -13.45
CA ILE A 54 -0.85 22.48 -14.56
C ILE A 54 -0.54 23.16 -15.90
N LYS A 55 -0.51 24.50 -15.93
CA LYS A 55 -0.21 25.28 -17.13
C LYS A 55 1.26 25.13 -17.57
N ALA A 56 2.17 25.03 -16.61
CA ALA A 56 3.60 24.89 -16.87
C ALA A 56 4.00 23.45 -17.25
N CYS A 57 3.19 22.46 -16.90
CA CYS A 57 3.53 21.06 -17.05
C CYS A 57 3.43 20.57 -18.51
N LYS A 58 4.53 19.99 -19.01
CA LYS A 58 4.62 19.51 -20.41
C LYS A 58 4.03 18.10 -20.61
N LYS A 59 4.20 17.19 -19.64
CA LYS A 59 3.69 15.80 -19.71
C LYS A 59 2.19 15.73 -19.40
N GLU A 60 1.40 15.01 -20.21
CA GLU A 60 -0.05 14.86 -19.96
C GLU A 60 -0.34 14.08 -18.67
N SER A 61 0.44 13.03 -18.37
CA SER A 61 0.34 12.27 -17.11
C SER A 61 0.55 13.16 -15.88
N GLY A 62 1.59 14.01 -15.91
CA GLY A 62 1.84 15.01 -14.86
C GLY A 62 0.71 16.05 -14.75
N ARG A 63 0.11 16.48 -15.87
CA ARG A 63 -1.06 17.37 -15.88
C ARG A 63 -2.29 16.69 -15.28
N GLN A 64 -2.53 15.41 -15.57
CA GLN A 64 -3.64 14.65 -14.99
C GLN A 64 -3.48 14.52 -13.46
N GLN A 65 -2.28 14.17 -12.97
CA GLN A 65 -2.01 14.10 -11.53
C GLN A 65 -2.19 15.46 -10.82
N LEU A 66 -1.74 16.56 -11.43
CA LEU A 66 -1.93 17.90 -10.88
C LEU A 66 -3.40 18.33 -10.89
N ARG A 67 -4.19 17.96 -11.90
CA ARG A 67 -5.65 18.17 -11.94
C ARG A 67 -6.37 17.39 -10.83
N VAL A 68 -5.93 16.18 -10.52
CA VAL A 68 -6.46 15.39 -9.40
C VAL A 68 -6.18 16.09 -8.06
N LYS A 69 -4.95 16.57 -7.83
CA LYS A 69 -4.61 17.36 -6.63
C LYS A 69 -5.47 18.62 -6.53
N LEU A 70 -5.65 19.35 -7.63
CA LEU A 70 -6.51 20.54 -7.68
C LEU A 70 -7.96 20.22 -7.31
N ASN A 71 -8.52 19.12 -7.82
CA ASN A 71 -9.88 18.69 -7.49
C ASN A 71 -10.03 18.33 -6.01
N ARG A 72 -9.02 17.72 -5.39
CA ARG A 72 -9.02 17.43 -3.94
C ARG A 72 -8.94 18.71 -3.10
N THR A 73 -8.09 19.67 -3.47
CA THR A 73 -8.01 20.96 -2.76
C THR A 73 -9.31 21.76 -2.90
N MET A 74 -9.98 21.68 -4.06
CA MET A 74 -11.34 22.23 -4.26
C MET A 74 -12.39 21.57 -3.34
N GLN A 75 -12.31 20.25 -3.13
CA GLN A 75 -13.20 19.57 -2.19
C GLN A 75 -12.94 19.99 -0.73
N LYS A 76 -11.67 20.13 -0.33
CA LYS A 76 -11.29 20.67 0.98
C LYS A 76 -11.79 22.09 1.18
N LEU A 77 -11.68 22.95 0.18
CA LEU A 77 -12.23 24.31 0.25
C LEU A 77 -13.74 24.29 0.48
N ARG A 78 -14.48 23.42 -0.23
CA ARG A 78 -15.93 23.26 -0.04
C ARG A 78 -16.29 22.75 1.36
N SER A 79 -15.55 21.78 1.91
CA SER A 79 -15.81 21.27 3.26
C SER A 79 -15.43 22.29 4.34
N THR A 80 -14.29 22.98 4.21
CA THR A 80 -13.90 24.08 5.11
C THR A 80 -14.93 25.21 5.07
N THR A 81 -15.44 25.57 3.89
CA THR A 81 -16.50 26.59 3.77
C THR A 81 -17.76 26.19 4.54
N ARG A 82 -18.15 24.90 4.50
CA ARG A 82 -19.29 24.39 5.29
C ARG A 82 -19.05 24.44 6.80
N LEU A 83 -17.83 24.08 7.24
CA LEU A 83 -17.45 24.14 8.66
C LEU A 83 -17.39 25.58 9.18
N CYS A 84 -16.98 26.52 8.33
CA CYS A 84 -16.92 27.94 8.64
C CYS A 84 -18.29 28.62 8.63
N ALA A 85 -19.24 28.14 7.81
CA ALA A 85 -20.61 28.60 7.85
C ALA A 85 -21.30 28.26 9.19
N GLY A 86 -20.94 27.13 9.83
CA GLY A 86 -21.43 26.77 11.17
C GLY A 86 -20.90 27.64 12.32
N ALA A 87 -19.86 28.46 12.09
CA ALA A 87 -19.32 29.39 13.08
C ALA A 87 -20.02 30.76 13.10
N ALA A 88 -20.81 31.08 12.07
CA ALA A 88 -21.50 32.37 11.94
C ALA A 88 -22.85 32.44 12.69
N GLU A 89 -23.37 31.31 13.20
CA GLU A 89 -24.64 31.25 13.95
C GLU A 89 -24.40 31.07 15.46
N THR A 90 -23.86 32.09 16.13
CA THR A 90 -24.06 32.26 17.58
C THR A 90 -24.36 33.73 17.87
N PRO A 91 -25.61 34.12 18.21
CA PRO A 91 -25.89 35.47 18.67
C PRO A 91 -25.33 35.66 20.08
N ALA A 92 -24.62 36.76 20.29
CA ALA A 92 -24.14 37.17 21.59
C ALA A 92 -25.32 37.39 22.57
N ALA A 93 -25.33 36.64 23.68
CA ALA A 93 -26.27 36.86 24.77
C ALA A 93 -25.87 38.13 25.54
N THR A 94 -26.69 39.19 25.41
CA THR A 94 -26.66 40.37 26.27
C THR A 94 -27.14 40.02 27.68
N SER A 95 -26.29 40.16 28.70
CA SER A 95 -26.70 40.07 30.10
C SER A 95 -27.20 41.42 30.61
N LYS A 96 -28.43 41.44 31.14
CA LYS A 96 -29.03 42.57 31.85
C LYS A 96 -28.49 42.66 33.29
N SER A 97 -28.30 43.89 33.72
CA SER A 97 -27.95 44.38 35.06
C SER A 97 -28.95 43.98 36.16
N GLY A 98 -28.44 43.62 37.33
CA GLY A 98 -29.18 43.47 38.60
C GLY A 98 -28.27 43.84 39.78
N ALA A 99 -28.84 44.51 40.78
CA ALA A 99 -28.21 45.39 41.77
C ALA A 99 -27.38 44.72 42.91
N ALA A 100 -26.54 45.56 43.53
CA ALA A 100 -25.72 45.39 44.74
C ALA A 100 -26.59 45.40 46.05
N PRO A 101 -26.06 45.50 47.32
CA PRO A 101 -24.67 45.63 47.80
C PRO A 101 -24.31 44.89 49.13
N ALA A 102 -23.02 44.89 49.54
CA ALA A 102 -22.59 45.09 50.95
C ALA A 102 -21.05 45.22 51.09
N ASN A 103 -20.66 46.06 52.05
CA ASN A 103 -19.35 46.67 52.32
C ASN A 103 -18.36 45.82 53.17
N ALA A 104 -17.15 46.41 53.30
CA ALA A 104 -16.05 46.20 54.26
C ALA A 104 -14.93 45.29 53.73
N GLY A 105 -13.65 45.65 53.70
CA GLY A 105 -12.90 46.77 54.24
C GLY A 105 -11.47 46.27 54.49
N GLY A 106 -10.44 47.09 54.21
CA GLY A 106 -9.10 46.87 54.78
C GLY A 106 -7.93 46.66 53.82
N LEU A 107 -7.16 47.75 53.70
CA LEU A 107 -5.70 47.82 53.85
C LEU A 107 -4.76 47.30 52.76
N ASN A 108 -3.66 48.04 52.68
CA ASN A 108 -2.76 48.26 51.57
C ASN A 108 -1.34 47.87 52.00
N LEU A 109 -0.50 47.51 51.01
CA LEU A 109 0.98 47.51 51.01
C LEU A 109 1.74 46.52 51.93
N ALA A 110 2.37 45.51 51.33
CA ALA A 110 3.83 45.32 51.31
C ALA A 110 4.20 44.07 50.50
N GLY A 111 5.33 44.13 49.79
CA GLY A 111 5.66 43.23 48.70
C GLY A 111 6.19 41.84 49.08
N ARG A 112 6.29 41.02 48.03
CA ARG A 112 7.35 40.03 47.85
C ARG A 112 7.34 39.53 46.42
N SER A 113 8.41 39.86 45.69
CA SER A 113 8.84 39.16 44.50
C SER A 113 9.08 37.69 44.84
N GLY A 114 8.51 36.79 44.04
CA GLY A 114 8.73 35.35 44.11
C GLY A 114 8.52 34.76 42.71
N ALA A 115 9.63 34.40 42.09
CA ALA A 115 9.75 33.85 40.75
C ALA A 115 9.04 32.49 40.60
N ILE A 116 8.50 32.24 39.40
CA ILE A 116 8.42 30.88 38.86
C ILE A 116 8.95 30.95 37.42
N ALA A 117 10.05 30.21 37.21
CA ALA A 117 10.74 29.96 35.95
C ALA A 117 9.79 29.39 34.87
N GLY A 118 9.97 29.58 33.56
CA GLY A 118 11.23 29.80 32.84
C GLY A 118 11.73 28.50 32.20
N LEU A 119 11.03 28.01 31.17
CA LEU A 119 11.53 27.16 30.08
C LEU A 119 10.66 27.55 28.86
N GLY A 120 11.10 28.28 27.83
CA GLY A 120 12.43 28.30 27.22
C GLY A 120 12.48 27.24 26.12
N TYR A 121 11.70 27.40 25.04
CA TYR A 121 11.98 26.72 23.78
C TYR A 121 12.40 27.77 22.75
N SER A 122 13.72 27.89 22.60
CA SER A 122 14.37 28.52 21.47
C SER A 122 14.35 27.56 20.29
N GLY A 123 13.82 28.03 19.17
CA GLY A 123 13.86 27.34 17.88
C GLY A 123 13.57 28.36 16.79
N ASN A 124 14.59 28.65 15.99
CA ASN A 124 14.66 29.67 14.95
C ASN A 124 13.42 29.76 14.04
N PRO A 125 13.09 30.97 13.53
CA PRO A 125 12.13 31.12 12.44
C PRO A 125 12.72 30.49 11.18
N LEU A 126 12.06 29.46 10.64
CA LEU A 126 12.36 28.97 9.30
C LEU A 126 12.12 30.11 8.31
N ALA A 127 13.23 30.59 7.74
CA ALA A 127 13.28 31.52 6.65
C ALA A 127 12.39 31.04 5.50
N ALA A 128 11.32 31.78 5.23
CA ALA A 128 10.66 31.75 3.93
C ALA A 128 11.55 32.51 2.94
N SER A 129 12.56 31.84 2.40
CA SER A 129 13.30 32.30 1.24
C SER A 129 13.49 31.13 0.28
N GLY A 130 12.70 31.13 -0.78
CA GLY A 130 12.72 30.11 -1.80
C GLY A 130 11.55 30.28 -2.77
N THR A 131 11.48 31.42 -3.45
CA THR A 131 10.78 31.47 -4.74
C THR A 131 11.48 30.47 -5.68
N PRO A 132 10.78 29.49 -6.29
CA PRO A 132 11.40 28.63 -7.28
C PRO A 132 11.65 29.44 -8.56
N THR A 133 12.85 29.98 -8.68
CA THR A 133 13.39 30.51 -9.92
C THR A 133 14.21 29.42 -10.59
N SER A 134 13.57 28.52 -11.32
CA SER A 134 14.15 28.01 -12.56
C SER A 134 13.08 27.35 -13.42
N ALA A 135 13.13 27.60 -14.72
CA ALA A 135 12.27 26.97 -15.71
C ALA A 135 12.56 25.46 -15.90
N ALA A 136 13.53 24.89 -15.17
CA ALA A 136 13.94 23.49 -15.27
C ALA A 136 13.04 22.55 -14.46
N ASP A 137 12.54 22.98 -13.29
CA ASP A 137 11.64 22.17 -12.45
C ASP A 137 10.22 22.06 -13.04
N ALA A 138 9.85 22.95 -13.97
CA ALA A 138 8.59 22.89 -14.71
C ALA A 138 8.58 21.80 -15.81
N ALA A 139 9.75 21.26 -16.19
CA ALA A 139 9.86 20.27 -17.26
C ALA A 139 9.53 18.84 -16.81
N ASN A 140 9.74 18.51 -15.52
CA ASN A 140 9.57 17.15 -14.98
C ASN A 140 8.58 17.13 -13.82
N CYS A 141 7.32 17.38 -14.13
CA CYS A 141 6.24 17.40 -13.14
C CYS A 141 6.05 16.05 -12.43
N ALA A 142 6.66 15.91 -11.25
CA ALA A 142 6.13 15.21 -10.08
C ALA A 142 7.04 15.50 -8.88
N LYS A 143 6.58 16.32 -7.93
CA LYS A 143 6.86 16.02 -6.53
C LYS A 143 5.60 15.35 -5.99
N SER A 144 5.68 14.04 -5.81
CA SER A 144 4.68 13.23 -5.13
C SER A 144 4.41 13.83 -3.74
N GLY A 145 3.30 14.55 -3.60
CA GLY A 145 2.77 14.88 -2.28
C GLY A 145 2.01 13.64 -1.82
N LYS A 146 2.71 12.74 -1.12
CA LYS A 146 2.14 11.51 -0.56
C LYS A 146 1.07 11.88 0.46
N THR A 147 -0.17 11.47 0.22
CA THR A 147 -1.18 11.44 1.28
C THR A 147 -1.62 10.00 1.47
N GLY A 148 -1.00 9.28 2.41
CA GLY A 148 -1.50 7.99 2.92
C GLY A 148 -0.62 6.77 2.68
N ALA A 149 0.20 6.73 1.63
CA ALA A 149 1.11 5.62 1.36
C ALA A 149 2.49 5.86 2.02
N SER A 150 2.93 4.92 2.85
CA SER A 150 4.30 4.84 3.38
C SER A 150 5.03 3.71 2.67
N ASN A 151 6.33 3.88 2.43
CA ASN A 151 7.15 2.79 1.92
C ASN A 151 7.70 1.96 3.09
N PRO A 152 7.69 0.62 2.98
CA PRO A 152 8.49 -0.20 3.88
C PRO A 152 9.96 0.16 3.75
N LYS A 153 10.75 -0.03 4.79
CA LYS A 153 12.18 0.20 4.78
C LYS A 153 12.94 -1.05 4.38
N PHE A 154 14.18 -0.86 3.97
CA PHE A 154 15.15 -1.92 3.68
C PHE A 154 16.55 -1.58 4.22
N ASP A 155 16.64 -0.54 5.06
CA ASP A 155 17.86 0.03 5.61
C ASP A 155 18.68 -0.94 6.50
N LYS A 156 18.06 -2.01 7.00
CA LYS A 156 18.71 -3.03 7.84
C LYS A 156 19.01 -4.33 7.09
N LEU A 157 18.74 -4.40 5.78
CA LEU A 157 19.05 -5.56 4.96
C LEU A 157 20.57 -5.67 4.82
N ASN A 158 21.17 -6.54 5.62
CA ASN A 158 22.57 -6.90 5.47
C ASN A 158 22.73 -8.09 4.50
N CYS A 159 23.96 -8.31 4.02
CA CYS A 159 24.28 -9.32 3.02
C CYS A 159 23.86 -10.76 3.34
N LYS A 160 23.58 -11.10 4.61
CA LYS A 160 23.11 -12.46 4.97
C LYS A 160 21.69 -12.76 4.49
N PHE A 161 20.89 -11.72 4.22
CA PHE A 161 19.50 -11.85 3.77
C PHE A 161 19.35 -11.78 2.24
N TRP A 162 20.49 -11.64 1.54
CA TRP A 162 20.54 -11.67 0.09
C TRP A 162 20.78 -13.09 -0.39
N ILE A 163 19.93 -13.57 -1.30
CA ILE A 163 19.91 -15.01 -1.68
C ILE A 163 21.14 -15.46 -2.47
N PHE A 164 21.91 -14.53 -3.03
CA PHE A 164 23.19 -14.79 -3.70
C PHE A 164 24.40 -14.30 -2.88
N GLY A 165 24.15 -13.88 -1.63
CA GLY A 165 25.09 -13.11 -0.84
C GLY A 165 25.39 -11.74 -1.46
N CYS A 166 26.07 -10.88 -0.71
CA CYS A 166 26.70 -9.69 -1.27
C CYS A 166 28.03 -9.40 -0.60
N SER A 167 28.95 -8.78 -1.34
CA SER A 167 30.19 -8.21 -0.78
C SER A 167 29.95 -6.83 -0.16
N SER A 168 28.96 -6.11 -0.68
CA SER A 168 28.42 -4.86 -0.17
C SER A 168 26.95 -4.78 -0.56
N ILE A 169 26.11 -4.20 0.31
CA ILE A 169 24.71 -3.94 -0.02
C ILE A 169 24.68 -3.06 -1.28
N PRO A 170 23.92 -3.41 -2.33
CA PRO A 170 23.76 -2.55 -3.49
C PRO A 170 23.33 -1.14 -3.07
N ASP A 171 23.72 -0.14 -3.85
CA ASP A 171 23.20 1.21 -3.65
C ASP A 171 21.76 1.22 -4.16
N VAL A 172 20.80 1.23 -3.23
CA VAL A 172 19.36 1.07 -3.50
C VAL A 172 18.62 2.29 -3.01
N ASP A 173 17.84 2.89 -3.90
CA ASP A 173 16.96 4.01 -3.60
C ASP A 173 15.54 3.73 -4.06
N TYR A 174 14.58 4.42 -3.42
CA TYR A 174 13.21 4.43 -3.91
C TYR A 174 13.09 5.29 -5.18
N GLY A 175 12.86 4.65 -6.33
CA GLY A 175 12.61 5.31 -7.61
C GLY A 175 11.19 5.10 -8.11
N GLU A 176 10.60 6.12 -8.77
CA GLU A 176 9.29 5.98 -9.41
C GLU A 176 9.35 5.03 -10.61
N VAL A 177 8.36 4.13 -10.70
CA VAL A 177 8.16 3.24 -11.85
C VAL A 177 6.88 3.66 -12.57
N ASP A 178 6.98 3.94 -13.88
CA ASP A 178 5.83 4.17 -14.78
C ASP A 178 5.47 2.87 -15.50
N GLY A 179 4.93 1.92 -14.74
CA GLY A 179 4.49 0.62 -15.23
C GLY A 179 2.98 0.51 -15.36
N GLU A 180 2.54 -0.64 -15.90
CA GLU A 180 1.16 -1.08 -15.83
C GLU A 180 1.02 -2.15 -14.76
N LEU A 181 -0.13 -2.18 -14.08
CA LEU A 181 -0.31 -3.15 -13.00
C LEU A 181 -0.42 -4.56 -13.58
N PHE A 182 -1.25 -4.74 -14.59
CA PHE A 182 -1.50 -6.02 -15.26
C PHE A 182 -1.28 -5.84 -16.76
N VAL A 183 -0.58 -6.76 -17.39
CA VAL A 183 -0.27 -6.76 -18.83
C VAL A 183 -0.74 -8.08 -19.41
N ASP A 184 -1.43 -8.05 -20.55
CA ASP A 184 -1.75 -9.29 -21.28
C ASP A 184 -0.48 -9.77 -21.99
N GLY A 185 0.26 -10.62 -21.30
CA GLY A 185 1.58 -11.08 -21.69
C GLY A 185 1.63 -12.10 -22.82
N GLY A 186 2.78 -12.18 -23.47
CA GLY A 186 2.98 -12.99 -24.66
C GLY A 186 3.15 -14.47 -24.34
N GLY A 187 2.06 -15.24 -24.36
CA GLY A 187 2.08 -16.68 -24.06
C GLY A 187 1.54 -17.05 -22.68
N ASP A 188 1.09 -16.04 -21.94
CA ASP A 188 0.42 -16.23 -20.65
C ASP A 188 -1.02 -16.70 -20.82
N ALA A 189 -1.52 -17.39 -19.81
CA ALA A 189 -2.92 -17.80 -19.77
C ALA A 189 -3.87 -16.63 -19.44
N SER A 190 -3.36 -15.60 -18.75
CA SER A 190 -4.08 -14.37 -18.40
C SER A 190 -3.09 -13.25 -18.04
N ASN A 191 -3.56 -12.02 -17.80
CA ASN A 191 -2.71 -10.91 -17.29
C ASN A 191 -2.28 -11.00 -15.82
N ILE A 192 -2.37 -12.21 -15.28
CA ILE A 192 -1.72 -12.64 -14.07
C ILE A 192 -1.24 -14.05 -14.41
N ASP A 193 0.07 -14.24 -14.50
CA ASP A 193 0.63 -15.56 -14.74
C ASP A 193 1.76 -15.87 -13.75
N ALA A 194 1.98 -17.15 -13.51
CA ALA A 194 3.08 -17.59 -12.67
C ALA A 194 4.45 -17.36 -13.33
N SER A 195 4.50 -17.13 -14.66
CA SER A 195 5.70 -16.70 -15.40
C SER A 195 6.19 -15.31 -14.99
N ASP A 196 5.31 -14.40 -14.59
CA ASP A 196 5.66 -13.03 -14.19
C ASP A 196 6.49 -13.00 -12.90
N VAL A 197 6.42 -14.08 -12.11
CA VAL A 197 7.07 -14.15 -10.81
C VAL A 197 8.58 -14.38 -10.96
N ASN A 198 9.32 -13.31 -10.65
CA ASN A 198 10.77 -13.32 -10.52
C ASN A 198 11.18 -12.56 -9.26
N GLN A 199 11.73 -13.31 -8.30
CA GLN A 199 11.98 -12.87 -6.92
C GLN A 199 13.06 -11.80 -6.72
N GLY A 200 14.08 -11.76 -7.56
CA GLY A 200 15.24 -10.91 -7.30
C GLY A 200 15.96 -11.24 -5.98
N GLY A 201 16.33 -10.22 -5.20
CA GLY A 201 17.49 -10.30 -4.29
C GLY A 201 17.30 -10.84 -2.88
N ILE A 202 16.09 -10.93 -2.32
CA ILE A 202 15.86 -11.19 -0.88
C ILE A 202 15.25 -12.56 -0.57
N GLY A 203 15.35 -13.02 0.68
CA GLY A 203 14.91 -14.35 1.12
C GLY A 203 13.40 -14.54 1.33
N ASP A 204 12.56 -14.02 0.46
CA ASP A 204 11.09 -14.09 0.56
C ASP A 204 10.46 -15.14 -0.39
N CYS A 205 11.25 -16.13 -0.83
CA CYS A 205 10.82 -17.18 -1.77
C CYS A 205 9.53 -17.90 -1.37
N TYR A 206 9.30 -18.06 -0.06
CA TYR A 206 8.08 -18.65 0.47
C TYR A 206 6.82 -17.88 0.09
N TYR A 207 6.92 -16.55 0.02
CA TYR A 207 5.85 -15.67 -0.37
C TYR A 207 5.64 -15.70 -1.88
N LEU A 208 6.70 -15.50 -2.67
CA LEU A 208 6.58 -15.46 -4.13
C LEU A 208 6.25 -16.82 -4.76
N ALA A 209 6.69 -17.94 -4.18
CA ALA A 209 6.19 -19.26 -4.56
C ALA A 209 4.69 -19.40 -4.27
N SER A 210 4.19 -18.82 -3.17
CA SER A 210 2.75 -18.84 -2.84
C SER A 210 1.94 -17.99 -3.80
N VAL A 211 2.46 -16.81 -4.17
CA VAL A 211 1.87 -15.94 -5.20
C VAL A 211 1.79 -16.67 -6.53
N ALA A 212 2.87 -17.30 -6.99
CA ALA A 212 2.89 -18.08 -8.23
C ALA A 212 1.91 -19.27 -8.20
N ALA A 213 1.88 -20.01 -7.08
CA ALA A 213 0.98 -21.17 -6.91
C ALA A 213 -0.50 -20.77 -7.01
N ILE A 214 -0.88 -19.63 -6.44
CA ILE A 214 -2.25 -19.12 -6.51
C ILE A 214 -2.54 -18.57 -7.92
N SER A 215 -1.61 -17.79 -8.49
CA SER A 215 -1.75 -17.20 -9.84
C SER A 215 -2.01 -18.26 -10.91
N ARG A 216 -1.27 -19.38 -10.85
CA ARG A 216 -1.48 -20.53 -11.75
C ARG A 216 -2.90 -21.09 -11.66
N GLN A 217 -3.49 -21.07 -10.48
CA GLN A 217 -4.71 -21.83 -10.20
C GLN A 217 -6.00 -20.99 -10.21
N ASP A 218 -5.89 -19.73 -9.81
CA ASP A 218 -6.96 -18.75 -9.65
C ASP A 218 -6.38 -17.34 -9.83
N PRO A 219 -6.01 -16.94 -11.06
CA PRO A 219 -5.40 -15.63 -11.34
C PRO A 219 -6.31 -14.46 -10.93
N ASP A 220 -7.62 -14.64 -11.07
CA ASP A 220 -8.62 -13.66 -10.64
C ASP A 220 -8.55 -13.37 -9.14
N ARG A 221 -8.17 -14.34 -8.31
CA ARG A 221 -7.98 -14.10 -6.88
C ARG A 221 -6.87 -13.09 -6.61
N ILE A 222 -5.73 -13.22 -7.28
CA ILE A 222 -4.61 -12.28 -7.17
C ILE A 222 -5.03 -10.92 -7.71
N LYS A 223 -5.63 -10.89 -8.91
CA LYS A 223 -6.12 -9.66 -9.55
C LYS A 223 -7.08 -8.89 -8.64
N ASN A 224 -8.05 -9.59 -8.04
CA ASN A 224 -9.08 -9.00 -7.19
C ASN A 224 -8.56 -8.52 -5.82
N MET A 225 -7.38 -8.97 -5.39
CA MET A 225 -6.73 -8.45 -4.19
C MET A 225 -6.10 -7.08 -4.42
N MET A 226 -5.89 -6.68 -5.67
CA MET A 226 -5.13 -5.48 -6.01
C MET A 226 -6.02 -4.42 -6.66
N ARG A 227 -5.81 -3.16 -6.28
CA ARG A 227 -6.52 -2.01 -6.86
C ARG A 227 -5.58 -0.85 -7.04
N GLN A 228 -5.46 -0.37 -8.28
CA GLN A 228 -4.87 0.93 -8.55
C GLN A 228 -5.86 2.04 -8.15
N ASN A 229 -5.40 2.98 -7.33
CA ASN A 229 -6.20 4.10 -6.85
C ASN A 229 -6.00 5.34 -7.73
N ASP A 230 -6.97 6.27 -7.70
CA ASP A 230 -6.95 7.50 -8.51
C ASP A 230 -5.75 8.43 -8.25
N ASP A 231 -5.05 8.28 -7.11
CA ASP A 231 -3.81 9.02 -6.81
C ASP A 231 -2.53 8.30 -7.19
N GLY A 232 -2.62 7.19 -7.93
CA GLY A 232 -1.47 6.41 -8.37
C GLY A 232 -0.90 5.48 -7.31
N THR A 233 -1.51 5.42 -6.12
CA THR A 233 -1.19 4.37 -5.14
C THR A 233 -1.84 3.04 -5.52
N ILE A 234 -1.33 1.95 -4.96
CA ILE A 234 -1.83 0.59 -5.17
C ILE A 234 -2.25 0.05 -3.81
N SER A 235 -3.49 -0.40 -3.69
CA SER A 235 -4.00 -1.10 -2.51
C SER A 235 -3.97 -2.61 -2.75
N VAL A 236 -3.51 -3.37 -1.75
CA VAL A 236 -3.48 -4.83 -1.75
C VAL A 236 -4.15 -5.35 -0.48
N ASP A 237 -5.08 -6.29 -0.64
CA ASP A 237 -5.82 -6.89 0.47
C ASP A 237 -5.16 -8.20 0.94
N PHE A 238 -4.82 -8.26 2.22
CA PHE A 238 -4.32 -9.47 2.88
C PHE A 238 -5.28 -9.97 3.96
N ASN A 239 -5.01 -11.16 4.47
CA ASN A 239 -5.76 -11.81 5.54
C ASN A 239 -4.82 -12.02 6.73
N LYS A 240 -5.00 -11.24 7.80
CA LYS A 240 -4.22 -11.38 9.03
C LYS A 240 -4.75 -12.57 9.83
N LYS A 241 -3.88 -13.54 10.13
CA LYS A 241 -4.18 -14.61 11.09
C LYS A 241 -4.48 -13.99 12.45
N LYS A 242 -5.59 -14.37 13.05
CA LYS A 242 -5.88 -13.99 14.43
C LYS A 242 -5.05 -14.82 15.39
N HIS A 243 -4.89 -14.31 16.60
CA HIS A 243 -4.12 -15.02 17.61
C HIS A 243 -4.88 -16.26 18.11
N TRP A 244 -4.16 -17.27 18.58
CA TRP A 244 -4.75 -18.54 19.04
C TRP A 244 -5.74 -18.36 20.20
N TRP A 245 -5.62 -17.28 20.98
CA TRP A 245 -6.56 -16.94 22.06
C TRP A 245 -7.85 -16.25 21.58
N GLU A 246 -8.00 -15.98 20.28
CA GLU A 246 -9.21 -15.42 19.66
C GLU A 246 -10.10 -16.48 19.01
N PHE A 247 -10.11 -17.71 19.54
CA PHE A 247 -10.76 -18.90 18.95
C PHE A 247 -12.27 -18.79 18.71
N TRP A 248 -12.93 -17.77 19.28
CA TRP A 248 -14.35 -17.44 19.08
C TRP A 248 -14.63 -16.60 17.82
N LYS A 249 -13.60 -16.19 17.08
CA LYS A 249 -13.73 -15.38 15.86
C LYS A 249 -13.28 -16.18 14.64
N ASP A 250 -13.69 -15.74 13.46
CA ASP A 250 -13.14 -16.24 12.20
C ASP A 250 -11.60 -16.21 12.22
N ASP A 251 -10.95 -17.24 11.68
CA ASP A 251 -9.50 -17.44 11.72
C ASP A 251 -8.69 -16.26 11.15
N PHE A 252 -9.32 -15.45 10.31
CA PHE A 252 -8.70 -14.35 9.58
C PHE A 252 -9.46 -13.04 9.73
N SER A 253 -8.75 -11.92 9.58
CA SER A 253 -9.33 -10.60 9.34
C SER A 253 -8.71 -9.94 8.11
N LYS A 254 -9.54 -9.25 7.32
CA LYS A 254 -9.05 -8.50 6.15
C LYS A 254 -8.18 -7.33 6.59
N LYS A 255 -7.10 -7.10 5.86
CA LYS A 255 -6.19 -5.97 6.04
C LYS A 255 -5.76 -5.45 4.67
N THR A 256 -6.25 -4.26 4.34
CA THR A 256 -5.76 -3.51 3.16
C THR A 256 -4.47 -2.78 3.51
N VAL A 257 -3.48 -2.91 2.63
CA VAL A 257 -2.22 -2.16 2.64
C VAL A 257 -2.17 -1.29 1.40
N THR A 258 -1.69 -0.06 1.51
CA THR A 258 -1.60 0.86 0.37
C THR A 258 -0.17 1.38 0.22
N VAL A 259 0.41 1.11 -0.94
CA VAL A 259 1.78 1.47 -1.32
C VAL A 259 1.75 2.49 -2.46
N ASP A 260 2.77 3.33 -2.57
CA ASP A 260 2.96 4.17 -3.76
C ASP A 260 3.67 3.40 -4.89
N ASN A 261 3.86 4.04 -6.03
CA ASN A 261 4.53 3.50 -7.21
C ASN A 261 6.06 3.70 -7.22
N THR A 262 6.68 3.97 -6.06
CA THR A 262 8.14 3.98 -5.94
C THR A 262 8.65 2.63 -5.47
N PHE A 263 9.70 2.10 -6.07
CA PHE A 263 10.23 0.78 -5.74
C PHE A 263 11.73 0.85 -5.42
N PRO A 264 12.28 -0.13 -4.68
CA PRO A 264 13.72 -0.23 -4.45
C PRO A 264 14.43 -0.55 -5.76
N LEU A 265 15.14 0.43 -6.33
CA LEU A 265 15.85 0.31 -7.60
C LEU A 265 17.36 0.50 -7.41
N ASP A 266 18.15 -0.14 -8.26
CA ASP A 266 19.58 0.11 -8.39
C ASP A 266 19.85 1.45 -9.12
N LYS A 267 21.13 1.82 -9.23
CA LYS A 267 21.57 3.04 -9.94
C LYS A 267 21.20 3.08 -11.43
N ASN A 268 20.90 1.94 -12.03
CA ASN A 268 20.51 1.82 -13.44
C ASN A 268 18.98 1.82 -13.61
N GLY A 269 18.22 1.88 -12.51
CA GLY A 269 16.76 1.83 -12.51
C GLY A 269 16.19 0.41 -12.55
N ASN A 270 17.00 -0.62 -12.31
CA ASN A 270 16.52 -2.00 -12.26
C ASN A 270 15.94 -2.33 -10.87
N PRO A 271 14.84 -3.10 -10.77
CA PRO A 271 14.34 -3.59 -9.50
C PRO A 271 15.37 -4.45 -8.79
N VAL A 272 15.44 -4.31 -7.48
CA VAL A 272 16.41 -5.06 -6.66
C VAL A 272 15.78 -6.28 -5.99
N PHE A 273 14.48 -6.23 -5.74
CA PHE A 273 13.67 -7.32 -5.20
C PHE A 273 12.84 -7.93 -6.33
N ALA A 274 11.54 -8.19 -6.15
CA ALA A 274 10.69 -8.67 -7.23
C ALA A 274 10.86 -7.83 -8.51
N GLN A 275 11.12 -8.53 -9.62
CA GLN A 275 11.40 -7.93 -10.91
C GLN A 275 10.11 -7.52 -11.64
N PHE A 276 10.27 -6.84 -12.77
CA PHE A 276 9.17 -6.64 -13.71
C PHE A 276 8.71 -7.98 -14.29
N GLY A 277 7.41 -8.09 -14.56
CA GLY A 277 6.83 -9.16 -15.35
C GLY A 277 6.96 -8.87 -16.84
N ASP A 278 5.85 -9.01 -17.55
CA ASP A 278 5.80 -8.81 -18.99
C ASP A 278 5.87 -7.34 -19.45
N GLN A 279 5.99 -7.12 -20.76
CA GLN A 279 6.03 -5.78 -21.36
C GLN A 279 4.81 -5.53 -22.25
N ALA A 280 4.06 -4.49 -21.92
CA ALA A 280 2.91 -4.06 -22.70
C ALA A 280 3.33 -3.49 -24.07
N SER A 281 2.41 -3.51 -25.03
CA SER A 281 2.62 -2.99 -26.39
C SER A 281 3.03 -1.51 -26.45
N ASN A 282 2.70 -0.73 -25.43
CA ASN A 282 3.09 0.69 -25.30
C ASN A 282 4.48 0.88 -24.66
N GLY A 283 5.21 -0.20 -24.42
CA GLY A 283 6.55 -0.23 -23.85
C GLY A 283 6.59 -0.22 -22.32
N LYS A 284 5.45 -0.12 -21.63
CA LYS A 284 5.39 -0.17 -20.17
C LYS A 284 5.62 -1.58 -19.64
N LEU A 285 6.29 -1.65 -18.50
CA LEU A 285 6.59 -2.91 -17.82
C LEU A 285 5.49 -3.25 -16.82
N GLU A 286 5.23 -4.53 -16.65
CA GLU A 286 4.27 -5.05 -15.68
C GLU A 286 4.81 -5.01 -14.24
N THR A 287 3.94 -4.65 -13.31
CA THR A 287 4.35 -4.30 -11.94
C THR A 287 3.55 -4.99 -10.82
N TRP A 288 2.63 -5.91 -11.12
CA TRP A 288 1.80 -6.51 -10.06
C TRP A 288 2.63 -7.29 -9.04
N VAL A 289 3.63 -8.07 -9.46
CA VAL A 289 4.46 -8.89 -8.55
C VAL A 289 5.22 -7.99 -7.56
N MET A 290 5.90 -6.97 -8.06
CA MET A 290 6.65 -6.04 -7.20
C MET A 290 5.73 -5.19 -6.31
N ALA A 291 4.53 -4.83 -6.78
CA ALA A 291 3.54 -4.15 -5.96
C ALA A 291 3.00 -5.05 -4.83
N MET A 292 2.78 -6.34 -5.11
CA MET A 292 2.41 -7.34 -4.10
C MET A 292 3.50 -7.51 -3.06
N GLU A 293 4.75 -7.73 -3.47
CA GLU A 293 5.90 -7.88 -2.58
C GLU A 293 6.09 -6.65 -1.67
N LYS A 294 6.03 -5.44 -2.24
CA LYS A 294 6.12 -4.20 -1.46
C LYS A 294 5.00 -4.07 -0.44
N ALA A 295 3.76 -4.38 -0.83
CA ALA A 295 2.62 -4.33 0.08
C ALA A 295 2.74 -5.40 1.18
N TYR A 296 3.31 -6.56 0.85
CA TYR A 296 3.56 -7.64 1.81
C TYR A 296 4.67 -7.29 2.81
N ALA A 297 5.75 -6.65 2.36
CA ALA A 297 6.77 -6.08 3.24
C ALA A 297 6.13 -5.10 4.24
N GLN A 298 5.29 -4.16 3.76
CA GLN A 298 4.58 -3.23 4.64
C GLN A 298 3.52 -3.91 5.55
N PHE A 299 2.93 -5.03 5.11
CA PHE A 299 2.02 -5.83 5.93
C PHE A 299 2.72 -6.45 7.14
N HIS A 300 3.98 -6.88 6.98
CA HIS A 300 4.81 -7.46 8.05
C HIS A 300 5.62 -6.43 8.83
N GLY A 301 5.83 -5.25 8.26
CA GLY A 301 6.60 -4.16 8.86
C GLY A 301 7.41 -3.49 7.76
N ASP A 302 8.50 -4.14 7.38
CA ASP A 302 9.47 -3.68 6.39
C ASP A 302 10.02 -4.85 5.54
N TYR A 303 10.82 -4.57 4.51
CA TYR A 303 11.48 -5.62 3.71
C TYR A 303 12.40 -6.50 4.56
N ASN A 304 12.96 -5.93 5.63
CA ASN A 304 13.76 -6.65 6.62
C ASN A 304 13.00 -7.84 7.25
N ASP A 305 11.69 -7.68 7.45
CA ASP A 305 10.85 -8.65 8.15
C ASP A 305 10.47 -9.84 7.27
N ILE A 306 10.48 -9.67 5.94
CA ILE A 306 10.17 -10.74 4.97
C ILE A 306 11.42 -11.42 4.40
N ALA A 307 12.59 -10.78 4.47
CA ALA A 307 13.82 -11.28 3.86
C ALA A 307 14.52 -12.42 4.62
N SER A 308 14.06 -12.76 5.83
CA SER A 308 14.69 -13.76 6.70
C SER A 308 14.17 -15.19 6.46
N GLY A 309 13.42 -15.43 5.37
CA GLY A 309 12.71 -16.68 5.15
C GLY A 309 11.35 -16.72 5.84
N GLY A 310 10.58 -17.75 5.55
CA GLY A 310 9.22 -17.94 6.04
C GLY A 310 8.61 -19.23 5.51
N TRP A 311 7.31 -19.40 5.73
CA TRP A 311 6.60 -20.64 5.43
C TRP A 311 5.56 -20.42 4.32
N PRO A 312 5.62 -21.17 3.20
CA PRO A 312 4.65 -21.02 2.11
C PRO A 312 3.20 -21.24 2.55
N GLU A 313 2.97 -22.16 3.48
CA GLU A 313 1.63 -22.39 4.03
C GLU A 313 1.05 -21.12 4.66
N ASP A 314 1.86 -20.34 5.38
CA ASP A 314 1.43 -19.11 6.05
C ASP A 314 1.16 -18.00 5.04
N ALA A 315 2.01 -17.86 4.03
CA ALA A 315 1.82 -16.90 2.95
C ALA A 315 0.55 -17.21 2.15
N MET A 316 0.31 -18.47 1.77
CA MET A 316 -0.95 -18.88 1.12
C MET A 316 -2.16 -18.55 1.99
N GLU A 317 -2.13 -18.80 3.30
CA GLU A 317 -3.22 -18.43 4.21
C GLU A 317 -3.46 -16.91 4.25
N GLN A 318 -2.39 -16.11 4.24
CA GLN A 318 -2.48 -14.64 4.24
C GLN A 318 -2.99 -14.08 2.92
N LEU A 319 -2.70 -14.72 1.80
CA LEU A 319 -3.22 -14.35 0.48
C LEU A 319 -4.70 -14.74 0.33
N THR A 320 -5.09 -15.90 0.86
CA THR A 320 -6.38 -16.53 0.52
C THR A 320 -7.45 -16.38 1.59
N GLY A 321 -7.04 -16.23 2.86
CA GLY A 321 -7.93 -16.29 4.03
C GLY A 321 -8.48 -17.70 4.30
N LYS A 322 -7.87 -18.74 3.74
CA LYS A 322 -8.23 -20.15 3.94
C LYS A 322 -7.06 -20.91 4.53
N LYS A 323 -7.32 -21.88 5.42
CA LYS A 323 -6.28 -22.69 6.09
C LYS A 323 -5.54 -23.60 5.12
N SER A 324 -4.23 -23.68 5.27
CA SER A 324 -3.37 -24.59 4.52
C SER A 324 -3.24 -25.93 5.25
N GLN A 325 -2.90 -26.98 4.50
CA GLN A 325 -2.56 -28.31 5.03
C GLN A 325 -1.15 -28.68 4.60
N LYS A 326 -0.43 -29.40 5.46
CA LYS A 326 0.96 -29.79 5.22
C LYS A 326 1.12 -31.31 5.26
N PHE A 327 1.83 -31.84 4.28
CA PHE A 327 2.12 -33.26 4.10
C PHE A 327 3.62 -33.47 4.06
N SER A 328 4.12 -34.52 4.72
CA SER A 328 5.54 -34.90 4.57
C SER A 328 5.82 -35.22 3.11
N ALA A 329 6.93 -34.72 2.57
CA ALA A 329 7.30 -35.02 1.20
C ALA A 329 7.44 -36.54 1.00
N SER A 330 7.98 -37.26 2.00
CA SER A 330 8.13 -38.72 1.96
C SER A 330 6.82 -39.51 1.89
N SER A 331 5.67 -38.88 2.18
CA SER A 331 4.36 -39.54 2.17
C SER A 331 3.49 -39.20 0.97
N VAL A 332 3.90 -38.23 0.14
CA VAL A 332 3.08 -37.82 -1.01
C VAL A 332 3.32 -38.70 -2.23
N THR A 333 2.30 -38.87 -3.06
CA THR A 333 2.36 -39.56 -4.36
C THR A 333 2.07 -38.61 -5.53
N LEU A 334 2.42 -39.02 -6.76
CA LEU A 334 2.12 -38.23 -7.95
C LEU A 334 0.61 -38.11 -8.22
N GLU A 335 -0.16 -39.14 -7.88
CA GLU A 335 -1.62 -39.14 -7.98
C GLU A 335 -2.24 -38.13 -7.02
N GLN A 336 -1.64 -37.90 -5.85
CA GLN A 336 -2.10 -36.85 -4.93
C GLN A 336 -1.87 -35.45 -5.52
N PHE A 337 -0.73 -35.20 -6.17
CA PHE A 337 -0.51 -33.94 -6.89
C PHE A 337 -1.56 -33.73 -8.00
N ALA A 338 -1.85 -34.78 -8.78
CA ALA A 338 -2.88 -34.72 -9.81
C ALA A 338 -4.28 -34.44 -9.23
N ASP A 339 -4.62 -35.06 -8.10
CA ASP A 339 -5.90 -34.84 -7.41
C ASP A 339 -6.03 -33.41 -6.85
N TRP A 340 -4.98 -32.89 -6.20
CA TRP A 340 -4.96 -31.52 -5.68
C TRP A 340 -5.05 -30.47 -6.80
N ASP A 341 -4.32 -30.66 -7.91
CA ASP A 341 -4.38 -29.78 -9.08
C ASP A 341 -5.79 -29.80 -9.70
N LYS A 342 -6.40 -30.98 -9.84
CA LYS A 342 -7.78 -31.11 -10.34
C LYS A 342 -8.80 -30.43 -9.43
N LYS A 343 -8.61 -30.49 -8.10
CA LYS A 343 -9.44 -29.78 -7.12
C LYS A 343 -9.22 -28.27 -7.13
N GLY A 344 -8.19 -27.81 -7.84
CA GLY A 344 -7.82 -26.42 -7.95
C GLY A 344 -7.22 -25.86 -6.66
N TYR A 345 -6.40 -26.65 -5.98
CA TYR A 345 -5.66 -26.19 -4.81
C TYR A 345 -4.39 -25.48 -5.25
N ALA A 346 -3.99 -24.42 -4.53
CA ALA A 346 -2.64 -23.90 -4.64
C ALA A 346 -1.68 -24.87 -3.94
N ILE A 347 -0.56 -25.20 -4.57
CA ILE A 347 0.39 -26.21 -4.08
C ILE A 347 1.80 -25.61 -4.05
N THR A 348 2.40 -25.59 -2.87
CA THR A 348 3.78 -25.17 -2.62
C THR A 348 4.56 -26.26 -1.88
N MET A 349 5.88 -26.18 -1.89
CA MET A 349 6.74 -27.15 -1.23
C MET A 349 8.05 -26.51 -0.81
N ALA A 350 8.65 -27.03 0.25
CA ALA A 350 9.93 -26.55 0.75
C ALA A 350 11.00 -27.65 0.63
N SER A 351 12.13 -27.30 0.02
CA SER A 351 13.28 -28.20 -0.05
C SER A 351 13.93 -28.37 1.33
N LYS A 352 14.68 -29.47 1.50
CA LYS A 352 15.58 -29.64 2.66
C LYS A 352 16.71 -28.63 2.59
N SER A 353 17.34 -28.28 3.71
CA SER A 353 18.54 -27.42 3.68
C SER A 353 19.71 -28.09 2.93
N SER A 354 19.86 -29.41 3.11
CA SER A 354 20.85 -30.21 2.38
C SER A 354 20.14 -31.04 1.32
N VAL A 355 20.44 -30.75 0.06
CA VAL A 355 19.87 -31.42 -1.11
C VAL A 355 20.96 -32.15 -1.89
N SER A 356 20.55 -33.19 -2.60
CA SER A 356 21.42 -34.07 -3.39
C SER A 356 21.26 -33.88 -4.91
N ASN A 357 20.17 -33.25 -5.35
CA ASN A 357 19.92 -32.95 -6.76
C ASN A 357 20.37 -31.51 -7.06
N LYS A 358 21.19 -31.35 -8.11
CA LYS A 358 21.79 -30.07 -8.54
C LYS A 358 20.78 -29.03 -9.05
N ASP A 359 19.60 -29.49 -9.46
CA ASP A 359 18.53 -28.63 -9.99
C ASP A 359 17.61 -28.15 -8.85
N VAL A 360 17.88 -28.57 -7.61
CA VAL A 360 17.15 -28.13 -6.41
C VAL A 360 18.05 -27.24 -5.56
N VAL A 361 17.54 -26.08 -5.21
CA VAL A 361 18.12 -25.16 -4.22
C VAL A 361 17.69 -25.61 -2.82
N GLY A 362 18.64 -25.78 -1.90
CA GLY A 362 18.35 -26.16 -0.52
C GLY A 362 17.77 -25.01 0.31
N GLY A 363 16.86 -25.32 1.25
CA GLY A 363 16.22 -24.34 2.12
C GLY A 363 15.35 -23.32 1.37
N HIS A 364 14.73 -23.76 0.27
CA HIS A 364 14.04 -22.89 -0.68
C HIS A 364 12.61 -23.38 -0.97
N ALA A 365 11.71 -22.43 -1.23
CA ALA A 365 10.33 -22.72 -1.58
C ALA A 365 10.14 -22.84 -3.10
N TYR A 366 9.30 -23.77 -3.52
CA TYR A 366 8.90 -23.99 -4.91
C TYR A 366 7.37 -24.03 -5.00
N TYR A 367 6.84 -23.73 -6.18
CA TYR A 367 5.43 -23.92 -6.52
C TYR A 367 5.24 -25.08 -7.49
N TYR A 368 4.08 -25.71 -7.45
CA TYR A 368 3.73 -26.77 -8.39
C TYR A 368 3.45 -26.20 -9.79
N LYS A 369 4.06 -26.77 -10.83
CA LYS A 369 3.74 -26.46 -12.23
C LYS A 369 2.87 -27.52 -12.90
N GLY A 370 3.14 -28.80 -12.60
CA GLY A 370 2.43 -29.90 -13.23
C GLY A 370 2.96 -31.27 -12.80
N VAL A 371 2.21 -32.32 -13.15
CA VAL A 371 2.58 -33.72 -12.95
C VAL A 371 2.36 -34.49 -14.24
N ASP A 372 3.29 -35.38 -14.57
CA ASP A 372 3.20 -36.31 -15.69
C ASP A 372 3.22 -37.72 -15.11
N LEU A 373 2.05 -38.36 -15.06
CA LEU A 373 1.88 -39.69 -14.46
C LEU A 373 2.51 -40.79 -15.31
N ASP A 374 2.56 -40.61 -16.63
CA ASP A 374 3.15 -41.58 -17.56
C ASP A 374 4.67 -41.58 -17.45
N LYS A 375 5.27 -40.38 -17.42
CA LYS A 375 6.72 -40.20 -17.19
C LYS A 375 7.11 -40.34 -15.72
N LYS A 376 6.14 -40.40 -14.81
CA LYS A 376 6.32 -40.46 -13.35
C LYS A 376 7.16 -39.30 -12.81
N THR A 377 6.88 -38.10 -13.29
CA THR A 377 7.62 -36.88 -12.93
C THR A 377 6.70 -35.77 -12.42
N ILE A 378 7.26 -34.91 -11.57
CA ILE A 378 6.66 -33.67 -11.11
C ILE A 378 7.48 -32.48 -11.59
N SER A 379 6.82 -31.46 -12.13
CA SER A 379 7.41 -30.18 -12.56
C SER A 379 7.19 -29.10 -11.50
N LEU A 380 8.28 -28.44 -11.12
CA LEU A 380 8.37 -27.50 -10.02
C LEU A 380 8.87 -26.14 -10.50
N GLY A 381 8.15 -25.09 -10.14
CA GLY A 381 8.49 -23.71 -10.40
C GLY A 381 9.35 -23.15 -9.29
N ASN A 382 10.51 -22.63 -9.66
CA ASN A 382 11.37 -21.86 -8.79
C ASN A 382 10.95 -20.38 -8.88
N PRO A 383 10.58 -19.71 -7.76
CA PRO A 383 10.14 -18.30 -7.76
C PRO A 383 11.24 -17.30 -8.16
N TRP A 384 12.48 -17.75 -8.37
CA TRP A 384 13.50 -16.94 -9.05
C TRP A 384 13.15 -16.62 -10.52
N GLY A 385 12.14 -17.27 -11.09
CA GLY A 385 11.75 -17.12 -12.50
C GLY A 385 12.57 -17.99 -13.46
N TYR A 386 13.64 -18.65 -12.97
CA TYR A 386 14.50 -19.54 -13.73
C TYR A 386 14.94 -20.73 -12.87
N ASN A 387 15.70 -21.68 -13.43
CA ASN A 387 16.11 -22.92 -12.74
C ASN A 387 14.93 -23.69 -12.13
N HIS A 388 13.87 -23.85 -12.92
CA HIS A 388 12.78 -24.77 -12.60
C HIS A 388 13.29 -26.22 -12.61
N ALA A 389 12.64 -27.08 -11.83
CA ALA A 389 13.04 -28.49 -11.70
C ALA A 389 11.96 -29.42 -12.25
N THR A 390 12.36 -30.53 -12.85
CA THR A 390 11.48 -31.67 -13.13
C THR A 390 12.11 -32.90 -12.54
N LEU A 391 11.42 -33.56 -11.62
CA LEU A 391 11.97 -34.63 -10.78
C LEU A 391 11.10 -35.87 -10.86
N SER A 392 11.71 -37.05 -10.73
CA SER A 392 10.96 -38.25 -10.36
C SER A 392 10.40 -38.13 -8.94
N LEU A 393 9.43 -38.98 -8.59
CA LEU A 393 8.88 -38.99 -7.22
C LEU A 393 9.97 -39.28 -6.17
N GLU A 394 10.88 -40.22 -6.46
CA GLU A 394 11.98 -40.57 -5.55
C GLU A 394 12.91 -39.39 -5.31
N GLU A 395 13.32 -38.69 -6.37
CA GLU A 395 14.15 -37.49 -6.25
C GLU A 395 13.44 -36.38 -5.49
N PHE A 396 12.15 -36.18 -5.74
CA PHE A 396 11.34 -35.22 -4.98
C PHE A 396 11.36 -35.56 -3.47
N GLN A 397 11.00 -36.80 -3.10
CA GLN A 397 10.95 -37.25 -1.71
C GLN A 397 12.31 -37.18 -1.00
N LYS A 398 13.40 -37.39 -1.75
CA LYS A 398 14.77 -37.28 -1.25
C LYS A 398 15.17 -35.83 -0.95
N ASN A 399 14.74 -34.86 -1.77
CA ASN A 399 15.22 -33.48 -1.69
C ASN A 399 14.25 -32.50 -1.01
N TYR A 400 12.97 -32.85 -0.87
CA TYR A 400 11.96 -31.99 -0.25
C TYR A 400 11.59 -32.42 1.16
N SER A 401 11.28 -31.44 2.01
CA SER A 401 10.86 -31.67 3.40
C SER A 401 9.36 -31.93 3.46
N TYR A 402 8.57 -31.09 2.80
CA TYR A 402 7.12 -31.15 2.84
C TYR A 402 6.47 -30.49 1.61
N VAL A 403 5.19 -30.81 1.43
CA VAL A 403 4.25 -30.14 0.52
C VAL A 403 3.20 -29.42 1.35
N ALA A 404 2.88 -28.19 1.00
CA ALA A 404 1.75 -27.46 1.53
C ALA A 404 0.70 -27.23 0.44
N ILE A 405 -0.56 -27.46 0.77
CA ILE A 405 -1.71 -27.19 -0.10
C ILE A 405 -2.61 -26.15 0.54
N ASN A 406 -3.21 -25.29 -0.28
CA ASN A 406 -4.25 -24.38 0.15
C ASN A 406 -5.51 -24.57 -0.73
N PRO A 407 -6.66 -24.94 -0.14
CA PRO A 407 -7.89 -25.20 -0.87
C PRO A 407 -8.56 -23.87 -1.27
N ILE A 408 -8.03 -23.20 -2.29
CA ILE A 408 -8.43 -21.84 -2.66
C ILE A 408 -9.82 -21.74 -3.29
N LYS A 409 -10.35 -22.84 -3.85
CA LYS A 409 -11.72 -22.92 -4.38
C LYS A 409 -12.73 -23.20 -3.28
#